data_AF-A0A815PXS3-F1
#
_entry.id   AF-A0A815PXS3-F1
#
_cell.length_a   1.000
_cell.length_b   1.000
_cell.length_c   1.000
_cell.angle_alpha   90.00
_cell.angle_beta   90.00
_cell.angle_gamma   90.00
#
_symmetry.space_group_name_H-M   'P 1'
#
loop_
_entity.id
_entity.type
_entity.pdbx_description
1 polymer ?
#
loop_
_entity_poly.entity_id
_entity_poly.type
_entity_poly.pdbx_seq_one_letter_code
_entity_poly.pdbx_strand_id
1 'polypeptide(L)'
;MIMKNLIKKHGGGQFNSDTENLPSSQEQRYTKEEAKRKLNIVFELLDIPTVRDIRRLKYIRQNVDAACSILHTLCDMLLDTEDKSINQHLSMKDINALLSGFNTLFQQSGDVEQIRLLTISPDSWGRTMIQKWFNCSEYQARQALLLKKNKGFLAFPEYSNGNKPLSDSTIKLVTEFYLQDGISRASPRKKDVIHINKVPVPVRFMEITGREAFQQFISQNPTTNIGKSSFYALRPRQIKFNAPLDTCLCIYHENMHLLLKGWNKFLKNNLPDRNAGLELITDKYLINRIVCGIPFEDCFNRRCNTCSMYNTMQTPRLKITLTWYTRKRDSVGGGINSV
;
A
#
# COMPACT_ATOMS: atom_id res chain seq x y z
N MET A 1 -21.24 -67.00 -31.07
CA MET A 1 -22.48 -66.31 -30.69
C MET A 1 -22.44 -65.84 -29.23
N ILE A 2 -21.35 -65.19 -28.78
CA ILE A 2 -21.21 -64.65 -27.40
C ILE A 2 -20.60 -63.21 -27.39
N MET A 3 -20.03 -62.69 -28.48
CA MET A 3 -19.60 -61.28 -28.59
C MET A 3 -20.51 -60.42 -29.47
N LYS A 4 -21.80 -60.32 -29.15
CA LYS A 4 -22.68 -59.28 -29.75
C LYS A 4 -23.55 -58.51 -28.74
N ASN A 5 -23.45 -58.81 -27.44
CA ASN A 5 -24.39 -58.30 -26.44
C ASN A 5 -23.84 -57.24 -25.46
N LEU A 6 -22.65 -56.68 -25.69
CA LEU A 6 -22.08 -55.66 -24.78
C LEU A 6 -22.11 -54.21 -25.31
N ILE A 7 -22.70 -53.94 -26.49
CA ILE A 7 -22.73 -52.58 -27.07
C ILE A 7 -24.12 -51.91 -26.99
N LYS A 8 -25.10 -52.48 -26.27
CA LYS A 8 -26.49 -51.99 -26.28
C LYS A 8 -27.02 -51.34 -24.99
N LYS A 9 -26.18 -50.81 -24.10
CA LYS A 9 -26.67 -50.27 -22.81
C LYS A 9 -26.23 -48.87 -22.36
N HIS A 10 -25.66 -48.03 -23.22
CA HIS A 10 -25.65 -46.58 -22.99
C HIS A 10 -25.96 -45.84 -24.30
N GLY A 11 -27.19 -45.33 -24.40
CA GLY A 11 -27.61 -44.46 -25.50
C GLY A 11 -27.25 -43.01 -25.21
N GLY A 12 -27.07 -42.25 -26.29
CA GLY A 12 -27.25 -40.80 -26.31
C GLY A 12 -25.98 -39.97 -26.52
N GLY A 13 -25.44 -39.98 -27.73
CA GLY A 13 -24.44 -39.00 -28.17
C GLY A 13 -24.30 -39.05 -29.69
N GLN A 14 -24.89 -38.08 -30.38
CA GLN A 14 -24.74 -37.91 -31.83
C GLN A 14 -23.25 -37.77 -32.18
N PHE A 15 -22.73 -38.68 -33.00
CA PHE A 15 -21.47 -38.47 -33.70
C PHE A 15 -21.71 -38.66 -35.19
N ASN A 16 -21.31 -37.63 -35.92
CA ASN A 16 -21.53 -37.46 -37.35
C ASN A 16 -20.93 -38.60 -38.15
N SER A 17 -21.64 -38.88 -39.24
CA SER A 17 -21.27 -39.73 -40.36
C SER A 17 -19.90 -39.34 -40.92
N ASP A 18 -18.92 -40.23 -40.73
CA ASP A 18 -17.87 -40.51 -41.71
C ASP A 18 -17.56 -42.00 -41.59
N THR A 19 -18.36 -42.78 -42.31
CA THR A 19 -18.12 -44.19 -42.58
C THR A 19 -16.91 -44.31 -43.51
N GLU A 20 -15.70 -44.33 -42.94
CA GLU A 20 -14.56 -44.92 -43.63
C GLU A 20 -14.68 -46.45 -43.54
N ASN A 21 -14.82 -47.03 -44.72
CA ASN A 21 -14.97 -48.45 -45.01
C ASN A 21 -13.98 -49.32 -44.22
N LEU A 22 -14.47 -50.07 -43.25
CA LEU A 22 -13.79 -51.27 -42.78
C LEU A 22 -13.79 -52.28 -43.94
N PRO A 23 -12.64 -52.71 -44.48
CA PRO A 23 -12.65 -53.72 -45.53
C PRO A 23 -13.14 -55.02 -44.91
N SER A 24 -14.25 -55.52 -45.47
CA SER A 24 -14.65 -56.92 -45.45
C SER A 24 -13.40 -57.81 -45.41
N SER A 25 -13.28 -58.62 -44.36
CA SER A 25 -12.16 -59.53 -44.12
C SER A 25 -12.04 -60.54 -45.27
N GLN A 26 -11.29 -60.16 -46.30
CA GLN A 26 -10.71 -61.08 -47.25
C GLN A 26 -9.66 -61.90 -46.48
N GLU A 27 -9.95 -63.17 -46.22
CA GLU A 27 -8.95 -64.13 -45.76
C GLU A 27 -7.81 -64.17 -46.78
N GLN A 28 -6.75 -63.40 -46.53
CA GLN A 28 -5.50 -63.52 -47.27
C GLN A 28 -4.95 -64.92 -46.99
N ARG A 29 -5.16 -65.84 -47.93
CA ARG A 29 -4.59 -67.19 -47.88
C ARG A 29 -3.07 -67.07 -48.04
N TYR A 30 -2.36 -67.08 -46.92
CA TYR A 30 -0.91 -67.15 -46.92
C TYR A 30 -0.44 -68.45 -47.55
N THR A 31 0.61 -68.37 -48.37
CA THR A 31 1.36 -69.56 -48.75
C THR A 31 2.05 -70.15 -47.51
N LYS A 32 2.31 -71.46 -47.50
CA LYS A 32 2.93 -72.14 -46.35
C LYS A 32 4.26 -71.48 -45.94
N GLU A 33 5.10 -71.12 -46.89
CA GLU A 33 6.40 -70.48 -46.62
C GLU A 33 6.25 -69.05 -46.08
N GLU A 34 5.25 -68.31 -46.54
CA GLU A 34 5.01 -66.95 -46.06
C GLU A 34 4.45 -66.95 -44.63
N ALA A 35 3.55 -67.88 -44.31
CA ALA A 35 3.05 -68.08 -42.95
C ALA A 35 4.20 -68.46 -41.99
N LYS A 36 5.10 -69.35 -42.42
CA LYS A 36 6.29 -69.74 -41.64
C LYS A 36 7.20 -68.55 -41.35
N ARG A 37 7.50 -67.74 -42.37
CA ARG A 37 8.36 -66.56 -42.22
C ARG A 37 7.76 -65.58 -41.22
N LYS A 38 6.48 -65.23 -41.37
CA LYS A 38 5.82 -64.26 -40.47
C LYS A 38 5.75 -64.77 -39.03
N LEU A 39 5.49 -66.06 -38.85
CA LEU A 39 5.35 -66.68 -37.53
C LEU A 39 6.72 -66.81 -36.82
N ASN A 40 7.78 -67.13 -37.55
CA ASN A 40 9.14 -67.16 -37.00
C ASN A 40 9.66 -65.77 -36.60
N ILE A 41 9.28 -64.70 -37.30
CA ILE A 41 9.62 -63.32 -36.89
C ILE A 41 9.04 -63.03 -35.50
N VAL A 42 7.76 -63.36 -35.28
CA VAL A 42 7.10 -63.16 -33.97
C VAL A 42 7.75 -64.03 -32.89
N PHE A 43 8.12 -65.26 -33.22
CA PHE A 43 8.78 -66.14 -32.27
C PHE A 43 10.19 -65.68 -31.90
N GLU A 44 10.99 -65.19 -32.85
CA GLU A 44 12.29 -64.59 -32.56
C GLU A 44 12.17 -63.35 -31.66
N LEU A 45 11.17 -62.49 -31.90
CA LEU A 45 10.92 -61.31 -31.06
C LEU A 45 10.47 -61.66 -29.63
N LEU A 46 9.93 -62.86 -29.41
CA LEU A 46 9.45 -63.34 -28.12
C LEU A 46 10.37 -64.42 -27.49
N ASP A 47 11.57 -64.64 -28.04
CA ASP A 47 12.51 -65.69 -27.65
C ASP A 47 11.92 -67.12 -27.63
N ILE A 48 10.96 -67.39 -28.52
CA ILE A 48 10.34 -68.70 -28.71
C ILE A 48 11.08 -69.47 -29.82
N PRO A 49 11.32 -70.79 -29.67
CA PRO A 49 11.98 -71.58 -30.71
C PRO A 49 11.26 -71.52 -32.07
N THR A 50 12.00 -71.20 -33.13
CA THR A 50 11.47 -71.07 -34.48
C THR A 50 11.02 -72.41 -35.07
N VAL A 51 9.96 -72.37 -35.89
CA VAL A 51 9.39 -73.54 -36.54
C VAL A 51 10.19 -73.87 -37.79
N ARG A 52 10.79 -75.07 -37.82
CA ARG A 52 11.51 -75.61 -38.99
C ARG A 52 10.58 -76.32 -39.98
N ASP A 53 9.56 -77.03 -39.49
CA ASP A 53 8.58 -77.76 -40.29
C ASP A 53 7.14 -77.48 -39.85
N ILE A 54 6.34 -76.95 -40.77
CA ILE A 54 4.94 -76.56 -40.55
C ILE A 54 4.02 -77.78 -40.36
N ARG A 55 4.47 -78.99 -40.74
CA ARG A 55 3.67 -80.21 -40.59
C ARG A 55 3.48 -80.65 -39.14
N ARG A 56 4.28 -80.13 -38.19
CA ARG A 56 4.18 -80.44 -36.76
C ARG A 56 3.16 -79.52 -36.07
N LEU A 57 1.89 -79.65 -36.44
CA LEU A 57 0.79 -78.78 -35.98
C LEU A 57 0.67 -78.70 -34.44
N LYS A 58 0.94 -79.80 -33.72
CA LYS A 58 0.92 -79.82 -32.25
C LYS A 58 1.99 -78.91 -31.64
N TYR A 59 3.20 -78.96 -32.20
CA TYR A 59 4.34 -78.15 -31.75
C TYR A 59 4.12 -76.67 -32.06
N ILE A 60 3.57 -76.36 -33.24
CA ILE A 60 3.26 -74.98 -33.63
C ILE A 60 2.19 -74.39 -32.74
N ARG A 61 1.12 -75.15 -32.45
CA ARG A 61 0.07 -74.70 -31.53
C ARG A 61 0.64 -74.39 -30.14
N GLN A 62 1.51 -75.25 -29.60
CA GLN A 62 2.17 -74.99 -28.32
C GLN A 62 2.99 -73.69 -28.33
N ASN A 63 3.74 -73.43 -29.39
CA ASN A 63 4.54 -72.20 -29.50
C ASN A 63 3.65 -70.95 -29.70
N VAL A 64 2.53 -71.07 -30.43
CA VAL A 64 1.56 -69.97 -30.57
C VAL A 64 0.85 -69.70 -29.25
N ASP A 65 0.47 -70.73 -28.50
CA ASP A 65 -0.16 -70.59 -27.18
C ASP A 65 0.82 -69.92 -26.19
N ALA A 66 2.10 -70.29 -26.24
CA ALA A 66 3.17 -69.64 -25.46
C ALA A 66 3.33 -68.15 -25.85
N ALA A 67 3.35 -67.85 -27.15
CA ALA A 67 3.41 -66.47 -27.64
C ALA A 67 2.20 -65.64 -27.18
N CYS A 68 0.99 -66.21 -27.28
CA CYS A 68 -0.23 -65.57 -26.80
C CYS A 68 -0.18 -65.33 -25.29
N SER A 69 0.31 -66.30 -24.50
CA SER A 69 0.45 -66.12 -23.06
C SER A 69 1.43 -64.99 -22.71
N ILE A 70 2.59 -64.92 -23.37
CA ILE A 70 3.58 -63.85 -23.15
C ILE A 70 2.99 -62.50 -23.55
N LEU A 71 2.32 -62.42 -24.70
CA LEU A 71 1.67 -61.20 -25.16
C LEU A 71 0.54 -60.76 -24.23
N HIS A 72 -0.27 -61.69 -23.71
CA HIS A 72 -1.27 -61.39 -22.69
C HIS A 72 -0.63 -60.86 -21.41
N THR A 73 0.46 -61.49 -20.95
CA THR A 73 1.17 -61.03 -19.74
C THR A 73 1.79 -59.65 -19.93
N LEU A 74 2.37 -59.37 -21.11
CA LEU A 74 2.90 -58.05 -21.47
C LEU A 74 1.79 -57.01 -21.58
N CYS A 75 0.65 -57.36 -22.17
CA CYS A 75 -0.53 -56.49 -22.22
C CYS A 75 -1.07 -56.21 -20.82
N ASP A 76 -1.17 -57.21 -19.94
CA ASP A 76 -1.61 -57.03 -18.56
C ASP A 76 -0.63 -56.13 -17.80
N MET A 77 0.69 -56.32 -17.96
CA MET A 77 1.70 -55.43 -17.37
C MET A 77 1.66 -54.00 -17.91
N LEU A 78 1.30 -53.80 -19.18
CA LEU A 78 1.15 -52.47 -19.78
C LEU A 78 -0.17 -51.81 -19.35
N LEU A 79 -1.24 -52.58 -19.16
CA LEU A 79 -2.53 -52.07 -18.66
C LEU A 79 -2.51 -51.82 -17.15
N ASP A 80 -1.68 -52.52 -16.37
CA ASP A 80 -1.42 -52.26 -14.95
C ASP A 80 -0.55 -51.01 -14.69
N THR A 81 -0.11 -50.30 -15.74
CA THR A 81 0.53 -48.98 -15.59
C THR A 81 -0.46 -47.82 -15.45
N GLU A 82 -1.77 -48.09 -15.48
CA GLU A 82 -2.72 -47.16 -14.88
C GLU A 82 -2.48 -47.14 -13.37
N ASP A 83 -1.87 -46.05 -12.92
CA ASP A 83 -1.66 -45.67 -11.53
C ASP A 83 -2.60 -46.41 -10.56
N LYS A 84 -2.02 -47.24 -9.69
CA LYS A 84 -2.60 -47.60 -8.38
C LYS A 84 -2.70 -46.36 -7.48
N SER A 85 -3.16 -45.25 -8.03
CA SER A 85 -3.83 -44.20 -7.29
C SER A 85 -4.97 -44.88 -6.55
N ILE A 86 -4.94 -44.78 -5.23
CA ILE A 86 -6.05 -45.13 -4.38
C ILE A 86 -7.16 -44.14 -4.73
N ASN A 87 -7.94 -44.41 -5.78
CA ASN A 87 -9.16 -43.67 -6.10
C ASN A 87 -10.25 -44.08 -5.11
N GLN A 88 -10.02 -43.78 -3.83
CA GLN A 88 -11.09 -43.69 -2.85
C GLN A 88 -11.91 -42.46 -3.22
N HIS A 89 -13.01 -42.69 -3.93
CA HIS A 89 -14.00 -41.65 -4.15
C HIS A 89 -14.57 -41.25 -2.79
N LEU A 90 -14.28 -40.05 -2.31
CA LEU A 90 -14.91 -39.52 -1.10
C LEU A 90 -16.43 -39.51 -1.28
N SER A 91 -17.18 -40.04 -0.32
CA SER A 91 -18.64 -39.94 -0.35
C SER A 91 -19.06 -38.48 -0.19
N MET A 92 -20.21 -38.11 -0.75
CA MET A 92 -20.81 -36.80 -0.50
C MET A 92 -21.02 -36.55 1.01
N LYS A 93 -21.25 -37.62 1.78
CA LYS A 93 -21.33 -37.56 3.25
C LYS A 93 -20.00 -37.15 3.87
N ASP A 94 -18.89 -37.68 3.37
CA ASP A 94 -17.54 -37.37 3.87
C ASP A 94 -17.15 -35.94 3.51
N ILE A 95 -17.48 -35.49 2.29
CA ILE A 95 -17.27 -34.10 1.85
C ILE A 95 -18.05 -33.13 2.75
N ASN A 96 -19.33 -33.41 3.01
CA ASN A 96 -20.14 -32.57 3.89
C ASN A 96 -19.61 -32.55 5.33
N ALA A 97 -19.14 -33.69 5.84
CA ALA A 97 -18.51 -33.77 7.15
C ALA A 97 -17.23 -32.92 7.21
N LEU A 98 -16.36 -33.01 6.21
CA LEU A 98 -15.14 -32.19 6.11
C LEU A 98 -15.46 -30.68 6.03
N LEU A 99 -16.43 -30.28 5.19
CA LEU A 99 -16.84 -28.87 5.07
C LEU A 99 -17.46 -28.33 6.36
N SER A 100 -18.21 -29.16 7.09
CA SER A 100 -18.77 -28.79 8.39
C SER A 100 -17.67 -28.57 9.42
N GLY A 101 -16.71 -29.50 9.54
CA GLY A 101 -15.55 -29.36 10.42
C GLY A 101 -14.69 -28.15 10.08
N PHE A 102 -14.53 -27.85 8.78
CA PHE A 102 -13.84 -26.66 8.31
C PHE A 102 -14.51 -25.36 8.76
N ASN A 103 -15.84 -25.28 8.62
CA ASN A 103 -16.60 -24.13 9.08
C ASN A 103 -16.54 -23.97 10.60
N THR A 104 -16.60 -25.07 11.35
CA THR A 104 -16.43 -25.03 12.81
C THR A 104 -15.03 -24.50 13.19
N LEU A 105 -13.97 -24.99 12.54
CA LEU A 105 -12.61 -24.52 12.75
C LEU A 105 -12.48 -23.02 12.44
N PHE A 106 -13.06 -22.57 11.32
CA PHE A 106 -13.04 -21.17 10.91
C PHE A 106 -13.69 -20.25 11.95
N GLN A 107 -14.85 -20.64 12.49
CA GLN A 107 -15.57 -19.85 13.50
C GLN A 107 -14.85 -19.80 14.85
N GLN A 108 -14.09 -20.84 15.21
CA GLN A 108 -13.31 -20.90 16.44
C GLN A 108 -11.94 -20.21 16.34
N SER A 109 -11.50 -19.93 15.11
CA SER A 109 -10.18 -19.37 14.82
C SER A 109 -10.16 -17.84 14.91
N GLY A 110 -9.01 -17.25 15.25
CA GLY A 110 -8.80 -15.80 15.19
C GLY A 110 -8.55 -15.30 13.76
N ASP A 111 -8.57 -13.97 13.56
CA ASP A 111 -8.52 -13.31 12.24
C ASP A 111 -7.37 -13.77 11.32
N VAL A 112 -6.20 -14.00 11.91
CA VAL A 112 -4.98 -14.47 11.22
C VAL A 112 -5.22 -15.84 10.57
N GLU A 113 -5.69 -16.78 11.38
CA GLU A 113 -5.93 -18.15 10.94
C GLU A 113 -7.15 -18.22 10.04
N GLN A 114 -8.18 -17.39 10.28
CA GLN A 114 -9.30 -17.22 9.36
C GLN A 114 -8.83 -16.82 7.96
N ILE A 115 -7.97 -15.80 7.82
CA ILE A 115 -7.43 -15.38 6.51
C ILE A 115 -6.63 -16.51 5.85
N ARG A 116 -5.85 -17.26 6.63
CA ARG A 116 -5.10 -18.42 6.15
C ARG A 116 -6.05 -19.51 5.62
N LEU A 117 -7.08 -19.86 6.38
CA LEU A 117 -8.07 -20.87 6.00
C LEU A 117 -8.82 -20.47 4.73
N LEU A 118 -9.18 -19.19 4.58
CA LEU A 118 -9.85 -18.69 3.36
C LEU A 118 -9.03 -18.87 2.08
N THR A 119 -7.70 -19.04 2.17
CA THR A 119 -6.85 -19.35 0.99
C THR A 119 -7.16 -20.70 0.35
N ILE A 120 -7.88 -21.59 1.05
CA ILE A 120 -8.31 -22.90 0.52
C ILE A 120 -9.40 -22.74 -0.55
N SER A 121 -10.12 -21.61 -0.55
CA SER A 121 -11.20 -21.35 -1.49
C SER A 121 -10.77 -21.62 -2.94
N PRO A 122 -11.64 -22.20 -3.79
CA PRO A 122 -11.35 -22.44 -5.20
C PRO A 122 -10.93 -21.18 -5.95
N ASP A 123 -10.08 -21.32 -6.97
CA ASP A 123 -9.61 -20.16 -7.76
C ASP A 123 -10.72 -19.51 -8.60
N SER A 124 -11.81 -20.24 -8.85
CA SER A 124 -13.02 -19.72 -9.47
C SER A 124 -13.82 -18.78 -8.56
N TRP A 125 -13.54 -18.77 -7.26
CA TRP A 125 -14.30 -17.97 -6.30
C TRP A 125 -13.75 -16.55 -6.20
N GLY A 126 -14.61 -15.57 -6.50
CA GLY A 126 -14.34 -14.16 -6.25
C GLY A 126 -14.54 -13.76 -4.78
N ARG A 127 -14.12 -12.53 -4.45
CA ARG A 127 -14.23 -11.95 -3.09
C ARG A 127 -15.64 -12.04 -2.51
N THR A 128 -16.65 -11.73 -3.32
CA THR A 128 -18.07 -11.71 -2.93
C THR A 128 -18.61 -13.10 -2.63
N MET A 129 -18.14 -14.12 -3.35
CA MET A 129 -18.55 -15.51 -3.14
C MET A 129 -17.95 -16.05 -1.84
N ILE A 130 -16.66 -15.80 -1.62
CA ILE A 130 -15.95 -16.16 -0.38
C ILE A 130 -16.62 -15.49 0.82
N GLN A 131 -16.88 -14.18 0.73
CA GLN A 131 -17.54 -13.42 1.80
C GLN A 131 -18.88 -14.04 2.19
N LYS A 132 -19.73 -14.37 1.21
CA LYS A 132 -21.06 -14.94 1.45
C LYS A 132 -21.00 -16.36 1.98
N TRP A 133 -20.09 -17.18 1.45
CA TRP A 133 -20.00 -18.60 1.83
C TRP A 133 -19.45 -18.78 3.24
N PHE A 134 -18.38 -18.05 3.58
CA PHE A 134 -17.73 -18.12 4.90
C PHE A 134 -18.31 -17.15 5.93
N ASN A 135 -19.24 -16.27 5.53
CA ASN A 135 -19.77 -15.19 6.35
C ASN A 135 -18.66 -14.34 7.01
N CYS A 136 -17.63 -13.99 6.24
CA CYS A 136 -16.48 -13.21 6.70
C CYS A 136 -16.56 -11.76 6.22
N SER A 137 -15.63 -10.90 6.65
CA SER A 137 -15.54 -9.54 6.12
C SER A 137 -15.00 -9.53 4.68
N GLU A 138 -15.39 -8.53 3.89
CA GLU A 138 -14.84 -8.31 2.54
C GLU A 138 -13.30 -8.12 2.59
N TYR A 139 -12.81 -7.48 3.65
CA TYR A 139 -11.37 -7.31 3.88
C TYR A 139 -10.65 -8.65 3.99
N GLN A 140 -11.15 -9.58 4.81
CA GLN A 140 -10.54 -10.92 4.96
C GLN A 140 -10.55 -11.70 3.65
N ALA A 141 -11.66 -11.70 2.91
CA ALA A 141 -11.76 -12.34 1.61
C ALA A 141 -10.74 -11.77 0.61
N ARG A 142 -10.56 -10.43 0.59
CA ARG A 142 -9.55 -9.77 -0.23
C ARG A 142 -8.12 -10.15 0.18
N GLN A 143 -7.81 -10.13 1.48
CA GLN A 143 -6.49 -10.49 1.99
C GLN A 143 -6.15 -11.94 1.69
N ALA A 144 -7.09 -12.87 1.85
CA ALA A 144 -6.89 -14.28 1.56
C ALA A 144 -6.57 -14.53 0.08
N LEU A 145 -7.28 -13.88 -0.86
CA LEU A 145 -6.97 -14.00 -2.29
C LEU A 145 -5.58 -13.44 -2.63
N LEU A 146 -5.20 -12.30 -2.04
CA LEU A 146 -3.86 -11.72 -2.22
C LEU A 146 -2.77 -12.64 -1.65
N LEU A 147 -3.02 -13.20 -0.47
CA LEU A 147 -2.12 -14.12 0.21
C LEU A 147 -1.93 -15.40 -0.61
N LYS A 148 -3.03 -15.99 -1.10
CA LYS A 148 -3.00 -17.16 -1.99
C LYS A 148 -2.22 -16.89 -3.27
N LYS A 149 -2.45 -15.73 -3.89
CA LYS A 149 -1.74 -15.33 -5.11
C LYS A 149 -0.23 -15.15 -4.91
N ASN A 150 0.15 -14.52 -3.79
CA ASN A 150 1.55 -14.14 -3.56
C ASN A 150 2.38 -15.24 -2.90
N LYS A 151 1.77 -16.03 -2.00
CA LYS A 151 2.47 -17.00 -1.14
C LYS A 151 1.94 -18.43 -1.24
N GLY A 152 0.85 -18.63 -1.97
CA GLY A 152 0.28 -19.95 -2.20
C GLY A 152 -0.74 -20.40 -1.14
N PHE A 153 -1.10 -21.66 -1.27
CA PHE A 153 -2.14 -22.33 -0.49
C PHE A 153 -1.75 -22.46 0.99
N LEU A 154 -2.67 -22.12 1.91
CA LEU A 154 -2.48 -22.19 3.37
C LEU A 154 -1.26 -21.42 3.90
N ALA A 155 -0.79 -20.42 3.15
CA ALA A 155 0.29 -19.55 3.61
C ALA A 155 -0.14 -18.74 4.84
N PHE A 156 0.80 -18.53 5.76
CA PHE A 156 0.55 -17.68 6.92
C PHE A 156 0.56 -16.20 6.49
N PRO A 157 -0.44 -15.39 6.90
CA PRO A 157 -0.39 -13.96 6.68
C PRO A 157 0.77 -13.38 7.50
N GLU A 158 1.76 -12.82 6.80
CA GLU A 158 2.76 -11.99 7.43
C GLU A 158 2.14 -10.62 7.65
N TYR A 159 1.74 -10.36 8.89
CA TYR A 159 1.62 -8.99 9.32
C TYR A 159 3.04 -8.47 9.44
N SER A 160 3.35 -7.36 8.76
CA SER A 160 4.44 -6.53 9.23
C SER A 160 4.12 -6.26 10.69
N ASN A 161 4.89 -6.86 11.61
CA ASN A 161 4.84 -6.55 13.03
C ASN A 161 4.61 -5.03 13.14
N GLY A 162 3.52 -4.65 13.81
CA GLY A 162 2.98 -3.29 13.75
C GLY A 162 4.08 -2.25 13.95
N ASN A 163 3.95 -1.08 13.31
CA ASN A 163 4.87 0.05 13.37
C ASN A 163 6.28 -0.33 13.84
N LYS A 164 7.10 -0.95 12.96
CA LYS A 164 8.52 -1.15 13.27
C LYS A 164 9.06 0.17 13.84
N PRO A 165 9.65 0.17 15.04
CA PRO A 165 10.13 1.39 15.65
C PRO A 165 11.09 2.06 14.68
N LEU A 166 10.95 3.38 14.51
CA LEU A 166 11.87 4.15 13.70
C LEU A 166 13.28 3.98 14.27
N SER A 167 14.29 3.94 13.40
CA SER A 167 15.67 3.87 13.87
C SER A 167 16.02 5.10 14.71
N ASP A 168 16.82 4.91 15.76
CA ASP A 168 17.27 6.02 16.60
C ASP A 168 18.01 7.10 15.79
N SER A 169 18.70 6.71 14.71
CA SER A 169 19.31 7.64 13.76
C SER A 169 18.28 8.54 13.08
N THR A 170 17.15 7.98 12.64
CA THR A 170 16.06 8.74 12.02
C THR A 170 15.43 9.69 13.04
N ILE A 171 15.22 9.22 14.27
CA ILE A 171 14.64 10.03 15.34
C ILE A 171 15.52 11.24 15.66
N LYS A 172 16.84 11.02 15.80
CA LYS A 172 17.80 12.09 16.04
C LYS A 172 17.81 13.09 14.89
N LEU A 173 17.87 12.61 13.66
CA LEU A 173 17.91 13.43 12.46
C LEU A 173 16.64 14.31 12.31
N VAL A 174 15.46 13.77 12.60
CA VAL A 174 14.20 14.55 12.62
C VAL A 174 14.20 15.59 13.76
N THR A 175 14.68 15.20 14.94
CA THR A 175 14.76 16.08 16.12
C THR A 175 15.68 17.27 15.83
N GLU A 176 16.84 17.02 15.21
CA GLU A 176 17.82 18.04 14.85
C GLU A 176 17.31 18.95 13.75
N PHE A 177 16.68 18.40 12.70
CA PHE A 177 16.04 19.19 11.64
C PHE A 177 15.05 20.22 12.22
N TYR A 178 14.23 19.80 13.17
CA TYR A 178 13.28 20.68 13.84
C TYR A 178 13.95 21.84 14.60
N LEU A 179 15.19 21.66 15.08
CA LEU A 179 15.94 22.67 15.84
C LEU A 179 16.72 23.65 14.95
N GLN A 180 16.79 23.41 13.63
CA GLN A 180 17.47 24.29 12.69
C GLN A 180 16.77 25.66 12.58
N ASP A 181 17.57 26.71 12.50
CA ASP A 181 17.10 28.05 12.15
C ASP A 181 16.55 28.04 10.71
N GLY A 182 15.41 28.70 10.47
CA GLY A 182 14.64 28.58 9.22
C GLY A 182 13.48 27.58 9.32
N ILE A 183 13.58 26.57 10.19
CA ILE A 183 12.47 25.64 10.50
C ILE A 183 11.75 26.10 11.78
N SER A 184 12.53 26.36 12.82
CA SER A 184 12.04 26.97 14.06
C SER A 184 13.03 28.01 14.55
N ARG A 185 12.55 29.00 15.32
CA ARG A 185 13.35 30.06 15.95
C ARG A 185 13.21 30.03 17.46
N ALA A 186 14.29 30.30 18.18
CA ALA A 186 14.23 30.46 19.63
C ALA A 186 13.37 31.66 20.05
N SER A 187 12.64 31.55 21.15
CA SER A 187 11.93 32.68 21.73
C SER A 187 12.94 33.76 22.16
N PRO A 188 12.69 35.05 21.85
CA PRO A 188 13.54 36.14 22.33
C PRO A 188 13.39 36.38 23.84
N ARG A 189 12.34 35.86 24.48
CA ARG A 189 12.06 36.09 25.91
C ARG A 189 12.77 35.02 26.76
N LYS A 190 13.63 35.47 27.68
CA LYS A 190 14.30 34.59 28.67
C LYS A 190 13.34 33.81 29.58
N LYS A 191 12.08 34.27 29.72
CA LYS A 191 11.05 33.61 30.53
C LYS A 191 10.39 32.43 29.80
N ASP A 192 10.54 32.34 28.48
CA ASP A 192 9.89 31.31 27.66
C ASP A 192 10.76 30.05 27.67
N VAL A 193 10.72 29.33 28.79
CA VAL A 193 11.52 28.14 29.05
C VAL A 193 10.58 27.01 29.49
N ILE A 194 10.83 25.81 28.97
CA ILE A 194 10.16 24.58 29.42
C ILE A 194 11.15 23.65 30.09
N HIS A 195 10.69 22.88 31.08
CA HIS A 195 11.53 21.91 31.76
C HIS A 195 11.34 20.53 31.11
N ILE A 196 12.40 20.01 30.49
CA ILE A 196 12.45 18.64 29.97
C ILE A 196 13.42 17.87 30.84
N ASN A 197 12.96 16.81 31.51
CA ASN A 197 13.79 16.02 32.44
C ASN A 197 14.50 16.89 33.50
N LYS A 198 13.79 17.90 34.04
CA LYS A 198 14.29 18.91 35.00
C LYS A 198 15.36 19.86 34.45
N VAL A 199 15.68 19.81 33.16
CA VAL A 199 16.57 20.76 32.50
C VAL A 199 15.75 21.88 31.85
N PRO A 200 16.05 23.16 32.13
CA PRO A 200 15.41 24.29 31.46
C PRO A 200 15.88 24.36 30.00
N VAL A 201 14.94 24.26 29.06
CA VAL A 201 15.17 24.36 27.60
C VAL A 201 14.34 25.51 27.04
N PRO A 202 14.92 26.42 26.24
CA PRO A 202 14.19 27.54 25.66
C PRO A 202 13.13 27.05 24.67
N VAL A 203 11.97 27.70 24.70
CA VAL A 203 10.91 27.45 23.71
C VAL A 203 11.36 27.93 22.34
N ARG A 204 11.05 27.16 21.31
CA ARG A 204 11.20 27.54 19.90
C ARG A 204 9.83 27.60 19.22
N PHE A 205 9.68 28.50 18.27
CA PHE A 205 8.49 28.65 17.46
C PHE A 205 8.77 28.23 16.03
N MET A 206 7.90 27.43 15.43
CA MET A 206 7.99 27.07 14.02
C MET A 206 7.87 28.33 13.15
N GLU A 207 8.77 28.48 12.17
CA GLU A 207 8.73 29.57 11.20
C GLU A 207 7.92 29.19 9.95
N ILE A 208 7.79 27.89 9.69
CA ILE A 208 7.05 27.31 8.57
C ILE A 208 5.95 26.36 9.07
N THR A 209 4.99 26.05 8.20
CA THR A 209 3.96 25.07 8.55
C THR A 209 4.55 23.68 8.72
N GLY A 210 3.90 22.83 9.53
CA GLY A 210 4.34 21.43 9.68
C GLY A 210 4.39 20.68 8.34
N ARG A 211 3.51 21.04 7.40
CA ARG A 211 3.47 20.45 6.05
C ARG A 211 4.70 20.84 5.23
N GLU A 212 5.07 22.11 5.22
CA GLU A 212 6.26 22.60 4.53
C GLU A 212 7.53 22.01 5.14
N ALA A 213 7.59 21.93 6.48
CA ALA A 213 8.70 21.29 7.19
C ALA A 213 8.89 19.83 6.78
N PHE A 214 7.81 19.06 6.66
CA PHE A 214 7.89 17.67 6.17
C PHE A 214 8.38 17.60 4.72
N GLN A 215 7.89 18.48 3.85
CA GLN A 215 8.31 18.50 2.45
C GLN A 215 9.80 18.87 2.31
N GLN A 216 10.26 19.88 3.05
CA GLN A 216 11.68 20.23 3.11
C GLN A 216 12.52 19.08 3.66
N PHE A 217 12.07 18.43 4.74
CA PHE A 217 12.77 17.30 5.33
C PHE A 217 13.01 16.15 4.33
N ILE A 218 11.97 15.74 3.60
CA ILE A 218 12.07 14.67 2.59
C ILE A 218 12.95 15.09 1.41
N SER A 219 12.89 16.37 1.01
CA SER A 219 13.77 16.88 -0.04
C SER A 219 15.25 16.86 0.34
N GLN A 220 15.56 17.12 1.60
CA GLN A 220 16.94 17.09 2.13
C GLN A 220 17.41 15.66 2.47
N ASN A 221 16.49 14.76 2.79
CA ASN A 221 16.78 13.39 3.23
C ASN A 221 15.98 12.35 2.41
N PRO A 222 16.24 12.23 1.10
CA PRO A 222 15.43 11.39 0.20
C PRO A 222 15.53 9.89 0.52
N THR A 223 16.60 9.45 1.19
CA THR A 223 16.82 8.05 1.59
C THR A 223 16.07 7.65 2.86
N THR A 224 15.59 8.62 3.63
CA THR A 224 14.97 8.38 4.93
C THR A 224 13.49 8.06 4.77
N ASN A 225 13.11 6.82 5.05
CA ASN A 225 11.71 6.39 4.98
C ASN A 225 10.97 6.73 6.28
N ILE A 226 10.21 7.83 6.26
CA ILE A 226 9.38 8.26 7.38
C ILE A 226 7.99 8.73 6.90
N GLY A 227 6.95 8.27 7.59
CA GLY A 227 5.58 8.71 7.35
C GLY A 227 5.28 10.08 7.97
N LYS A 228 4.34 10.82 7.38
CA LYS A 228 3.90 12.15 7.87
C LYS A 228 3.50 12.15 9.34
N SER A 229 2.69 11.17 9.75
CA SER A 229 2.20 11.07 11.14
C SER A 229 3.35 10.85 12.12
N SER A 230 4.30 9.98 11.77
CA SER A 230 5.48 9.73 12.61
C SER A 230 6.38 10.94 12.71
N PHE A 231 6.61 11.65 11.59
CA PHE A 231 7.37 12.89 11.57
C PHE A 231 6.76 13.95 12.51
N TYR A 232 5.44 14.17 12.45
CA TYR A 232 4.77 15.13 13.34
C TYR A 232 4.82 14.73 14.81
N ALA A 233 4.77 13.43 15.10
CA ALA A 233 4.87 12.91 16.46
C ALA A 233 6.27 13.10 17.05
N LEU A 234 7.31 13.08 16.21
CA LEU A 234 8.70 13.29 16.62
C LEU A 234 9.06 14.76 16.87
N ARG A 235 8.13 15.70 16.70
CA ARG A 235 8.38 17.11 17.00
C ARG A 235 8.75 17.28 18.49
N PRO A 236 9.92 17.85 18.81
CA PRO A 236 10.30 18.13 20.19
C PRO A 236 9.28 19.00 20.94
N ARG A 237 9.10 18.73 22.23
CA ARG A 237 8.12 19.43 23.08
C ARG A 237 8.37 20.93 23.18
N GLN A 238 9.64 21.36 23.08
CA GLN A 238 10.02 22.77 23.09
C GLN A 238 9.57 23.55 21.85
N ILE A 239 9.12 22.86 20.80
CA ILE A 239 8.73 23.50 19.55
C ILE A 239 7.22 23.69 19.49
N LYS A 240 6.80 24.95 19.30
CA LYS A 240 5.40 25.39 19.24
C LYS A 240 5.08 25.97 17.87
N PHE A 241 3.85 25.82 17.40
CA PHE A 241 3.41 26.44 16.13
C PHE A 241 3.07 27.91 16.31
N ASN A 242 2.39 28.23 17.40
CA ASN A 242 1.97 29.58 17.68
C ASN A 242 3.16 30.30 18.31
N ALA A 243 4.02 30.88 17.47
CA ALA A 243 4.65 32.12 17.90
C ALA A 243 3.52 33.01 18.44
N PRO A 244 3.67 33.67 19.61
CA PRO A 244 2.83 34.84 19.85
C PRO A 244 2.89 35.65 18.55
N LEU A 245 1.73 35.96 17.98
CA LEU A 245 1.61 36.82 16.82
C LEU A 245 2.23 38.15 17.23
N ASP A 246 3.56 38.21 17.10
CA ASP A 246 4.38 39.30 17.55
C ASP A 246 4.05 40.41 16.58
N THR A 247 3.20 41.34 17.04
CA THR A 247 3.26 42.75 16.66
C THR A 247 4.73 43.05 16.36
N CYS A 248 5.05 43.46 15.14
CA CYS A 248 6.43 43.78 14.78
C CYS A 248 6.99 44.73 15.86
N LEU A 249 8.02 44.32 16.58
CA LEU A 249 8.75 45.19 17.51
C LEU A 249 9.83 46.01 16.77
N CYS A 250 9.72 46.08 15.45
CA CYS A 250 10.56 46.99 14.68
C CYS A 250 10.23 48.43 15.08
N ILE A 251 11.26 49.28 15.02
CA ILE A 251 11.19 50.69 15.41
C ILE A 251 10.01 51.40 14.72
N TYR A 252 9.70 51.03 13.47
CA TYR A 252 8.57 51.59 12.72
C TYR A 252 7.22 51.25 13.33
N HIS A 253 6.93 49.98 13.61
CA HIS A 253 5.64 49.57 14.17
C HIS A 253 5.48 50.02 15.62
N GLU A 254 6.54 49.97 16.45
CA GLU A 254 6.47 50.46 17.83
C GLU A 254 6.27 51.99 17.86
N ASN A 255 6.97 52.76 17.03
CA ASN A 255 6.77 54.21 16.96
C ASN A 255 5.37 54.57 16.48
N MET A 256 4.82 53.86 15.49
CA MET A 256 3.44 54.08 15.04
C MET A 256 2.43 53.77 16.15
N HIS A 257 2.62 52.68 16.90
CA HIS A 257 1.80 52.35 18.06
C HIS A 257 1.86 53.42 19.15
N LEU A 258 3.06 53.93 19.45
CA LEU A 258 3.26 55.00 20.43
C LEU A 258 2.59 56.31 19.98
N LEU A 259 2.68 56.66 18.69
CA LEU A 259 2.00 57.83 18.13
C LEU A 259 0.48 57.71 18.25
N LEU A 260 -0.09 56.55 17.91
CA LEU A 260 -1.52 56.29 18.04
C LEU A 260 -1.99 56.33 19.49
N LYS A 261 -1.22 55.79 20.42
CA LYS A 261 -1.49 55.91 21.86
C LYS A 261 -1.50 57.38 22.32
N GLY A 262 -0.50 58.16 21.90
CA GLY A 262 -0.40 59.59 22.23
C GLY A 262 -1.58 60.38 21.67
N TRP A 263 -1.93 60.13 20.40
CA TRP A 263 -3.07 60.77 19.74
C TRP A 263 -4.39 60.43 20.44
N ASN A 264 -4.65 59.15 20.70
CA ASN A 264 -5.86 58.72 21.40
C ASN A 264 -5.98 59.34 22.80
N LYS A 265 -4.86 59.50 23.51
CA LYS A 265 -4.83 60.21 24.80
C LYS A 265 -5.14 61.70 24.64
N PHE A 266 -4.59 62.35 23.62
CA PHE A 266 -4.87 63.75 23.32
C PHE A 266 -6.36 63.97 23.01
N LEU A 267 -6.96 63.14 22.15
CA LEU A 267 -8.37 63.23 21.78
C LEU A 267 -9.30 63.06 22.99
N LYS A 268 -9.03 62.07 23.84
CA LYS A 268 -9.79 61.85 25.08
C LYS A 268 -9.77 63.05 26.02
N ASN A 269 -8.68 63.81 26.03
CA ASN A 269 -8.50 64.93 26.95
C ASN A 269 -8.97 66.27 26.39
N ASN A 270 -9.03 66.45 25.07
CA ASN A 270 -9.24 67.75 24.42
C ASN A 270 -10.50 67.85 23.55
N LEU A 271 -11.23 66.76 23.29
CA LEU A 271 -12.50 66.85 22.58
C LEU A 271 -13.66 67.15 23.56
N PRO A 272 -14.54 68.11 23.21
CA PRO A 272 -15.56 68.65 24.13
C PRO A 272 -16.75 67.72 24.40
N ASP A 273 -16.88 66.60 23.68
CA ASP A 273 -18.00 65.68 23.85
C ASP A 273 -17.52 64.32 24.39
N ARG A 274 -17.64 64.15 25.72
CA ARG A 274 -17.25 62.92 26.42
C ARG A 274 -18.20 61.74 26.14
N ASN A 275 -19.34 61.98 25.49
CA ASN A 275 -20.42 61.01 25.32
C ASN A 275 -20.64 60.56 23.87
N ALA A 276 -20.04 61.23 22.88
CA ALA A 276 -19.91 60.64 21.56
C ALA A 276 -18.89 59.51 21.64
N GLY A 277 -19.32 58.26 21.49
CA GLY A 277 -18.47 57.07 21.55
C GLY A 277 -17.32 57.11 20.54
N LEU A 278 -16.25 57.84 20.86
CA LEU A 278 -15.07 57.96 20.04
C LEU A 278 -14.36 56.60 20.09
N GLU A 279 -14.57 55.80 19.04
CA GLU A 279 -13.79 54.60 18.82
C GLU A 279 -12.31 54.99 18.81
N LEU A 280 -11.51 54.26 19.61
CA LEU A 280 -10.06 54.43 19.62
C LEU A 280 -9.55 54.31 18.18
N ILE A 281 -8.75 55.27 17.75
CA ILE A 281 -8.07 55.19 16.46
C ILE A 281 -7.07 54.04 16.58
N THR A 282 -7.39 52.93 15.95
CA THR A 282 -6.54 51.75 15.87
C THR A 282 -5.79 51.71 14.54
N ASP A 283 -4.73 50.91 14.48
CA ASP A 283 -3.99 50.62 13.25
C ASP A 283 -4.94 50.14 12.14
N LYS A 284 -5.92 49.30 12.52
CA LYS A 284 -6.96 48.79 11.61
C LYS A 284 -7.86 49.91 11.05
N TYR A 285 -8.22 50.88 11.88
CA TYR A 285 -8.99 52.05 11.44
C TYR A 285 -8.21 52.87 10.40
N LEU A 286 -6.92 53.13 10.65
CA LEU A 286 -6.07 53.87 9.71
C LEU A 286 -5.84 53.11 8.41
N ILE A 287 -5.57 51.80 8.49
CA ILE A 287 -5.39 50.96 7.31
C ILE A 287 -6.63 51.05 6.42
N ASN A 288 -7.83 50.86 6.99
CA ASN A 288 -9.10 50.95 6.25
C ASN A 288 -9.36 52.33 5.61
N ARG A 289 -8.71 53.39 6.09
CA ARG A 289 -8.79 54.73 5.50
C ARG A 289 -7.75 54.96 4.40
N ILE A 290 -6.65 54.21 4.40
CA ILE A 290 -5.54 54.34 3.46
C ILE A 290 -5.72 53.38 2.26
N VAL A 291 -6.31 52.20 2.48
CA VAL A 291 -6.57 51.22 1.42
C VAL A 291 -7.94 51.44 0.79
N CYS A 292 -8.07 51.15 -0.49
CA CYS A 292 -9.31 51.33 -1.27
C CYS A 292 -10.40 50.28 -0.99
N GLY A 293 -10.23 49.41 0.02
CA GLY A 293 -11.16 48.32 0.30
C GLY A 293 -10.49 47.17 1.07
N ILE A 294 -10.69 45.93 0.62
CA ILE A 294 -10.03 44.76 1.21
C ILE A 294 -8.52 44.89 1.00
N PRO A 295 -7.69 44.81 2.05
CA PRO A 295 -6.26 44.99 1.93
C PRO A 295 -5.61 43.88 1.08
N PHE A 296 -5.03 44.24 -0.07
CA PHE A 296 -4.14 43.39 -0.87
C PHE A 296 -2.85 44.14 -1.21
N GLU A 297 -1.79 43.40 -1.53
CA GLU A 297 -0.41 43.92 -1.61
C GLU A 297 -0.27 45.16 -2.51
N ASP A 298 -0.89 45.16 -3.69
CA ASP A 298 -0.79 46.29 -4.61
C ASP A 298 -1.47 47.55 -4.09
N CYS A 299 -2.55 47.43 -3.31
CA CYS A 299 -3.20 48.59 -2.70
C CYS A 299 -2.34 49.22 -1.60
N PHE A 300 -1.70 48.41 -0.74
CA PHE A 300 -0.74 48.92 0.24
C PHE A 300 0.44 49.64 -0.39
N ASN A 301 0.91 49.14 -1.53
CA ASN A 301 1.98 49.76 -2.31
C ASN A 301 1.49 50.90 -3.21
N ARG A 302 0.21 51.30 -3.13
CA ARG A 302 -0.46 52.31 -3.97
C ARG A 302 -0.34 52.05 -5.49
N ARG A 303 -0.16 50.78 -5.87
CA ARG A 303 -0.09 50.30 -7.25
C ARG A 303 -1.44 49.84 -7.82
N CYS A 304 -2.51 49.84 -7.03
CA CYS A 304 -3.83 49.51 -7.55
C CYS A 304 -4.40 50.66 -8.42
N ASN A 305 -5.29 50.31 -9.36
CA ASN A 305 -5.89 51.25 -10.31
C ASN A 305 -6.57 52.44 -9.63
N THR A 306 -7.15 52.24 -8.45
CA THR A 306 -7.78 53.33 -7.68
C THR A 306 -6.72 54.26 -7.08
N CYS A 307 -5.67 53.73 -6.43
CA CYS A 307 -4.59 54.54 -5.87
C CYS A 307 -3.81 55.30 -6.94
N SER A 308 -3.57 54.69 -8.10
CA SER A 308 -2.83 55.31 -9.21
C SER A 308 -3.56 56.51 -9.81
N MET A 309 -4.90 56.54 -9.73
CA MET A 309 -5.72 57.67 -10.19
C MET A 309 -5.70 58.87 -9.23
N TYR A 310 -5.44 58.66 -7.94
CA TYR A 310 -5.46 59.71 -6.90
C TYR A 310 -4.06 60.06 -6.40
N ASN A 311 -3.04 59.99 -7.27
CA ASN A 311 -1.61 60.11 -6.93
C ASN A 311 -1.18 61.50 -6.39
N THR A 312 -2.12 62.36 -5.99
CA THR A 312 -1.90 63.69 -5.43
C THR A 312 -2.65 63.87 -4.11
N MET A 313 -2.29 63.09 -3.09
CA MET A 313 -2.31 63.68 -1.74
C MET A 313 -0.98 64.38 -1.55
N GLN A 314 -0.95 65.68 -1.86
CA GLN A 314 0.01 66.59 -1.24
C GLN A 314 -0.21 66.45 0.27
N THR A 315 0.60 65.64 0.94
CA THR A 315 0.62 65.68 2.39
C THR A 315 1.09 67.08 2.74
N PRO A 316 0.31 67.87 3.50
CA PRO A 316 0.87 69.09 4.06
C PRO A 316 2.10 68.64 4.85
N ARG A 317 3.27 69.21 4.53
CA ARG A 317 4.50 69.00 5.29
C ARG A 317 4.27 69.55 6.69
N LEU A 318 3.59 68.78 7.53
CA LEU A 318 3.56 69.00 8.96
C LEU A 318 5.01 68.82 9.39
N LYS A 319 5.68 69.94 9.71
CA LYS A 319 6.96 69.94 10.42
C LYS A 319 6.70 69.44 11.84
N ILE A 320 6.47 68.14 11.97
CA ILE A 320 6.48 67.47 13.26
C ILE A 320 7.93 67.07 13.48
N THR A 321 8.62 67.78 14.37
CA THR A 321 9.89 67.32 14.94
C THR A 321 9.58 66.12 15.85
N LEU A 322 9.43 64.95 15.23
CA LEU A 322 9.40 63.68 15.93
C LEU A 322 10.84 63.32 16.30
N THR A 323 11.14 63.29 17.60
CA THR A 323 12.34 62.64 18.10
C THR A 323 12.16 61.13 17.94
N TRP A 324 12.65 60.61 16.82
CA TRP A 324 12.66 59.19 16.55
C TRP A 324 13.54 58.49 17.59
N TYR A 325 13.00 57.51 18.31
CA TYR A 325 13.82 56.62 19.13
C TYR A 325 14.77 55.85 18.21
N THR A 326 16.04 56.24 18.23
CA THR A 326 17.12 55.46 17.63
C THR A 326 17.60 54.49 18.71
N ARG A 327 17.39 53.18 18.48
CA ARG A 327 17.99 52.15 19.34
C ARG A 327 19.50 52.20 19.08
N LYS A 328 20.25 52.85 19.98
CA LYS A 328 21.71 52.68 20.00
C LYS A 328 21.96 51.18 20.20
N ARG A 329 22.67 50.54 19.26
CA ARG A 329 23.31 49.26 19.56
C ARG A 329 24.33 49.59 20.63
N ASP A 330 24.07 49.19 21.86
CA ASP A 330 25.15 49.09 22.82
C ASP A 330 26.14 48.09 22.20
N SER A 331 27.29 48.60 21.79
CA SER A 331 28.45 47.79 21.47
C SER A 331 28.77 47.03 22.74
N VAL A 332 28.31 45.78 22.82
CA VAL A 332 28.81 44.82 23.81
C VAL A 332 30.26 44.57 23.41
N GLY A 333 31.15 45.44 23.92
CA GLY A 333 32.56 45.17 24.04
C GLY A 333 32.73 44.06 25.07
N GLY A 334 32.49 42.82 24.64
CA GLY A 334 32.93 41.64 25.34
C GLY A 334 34.43 41.49 25.08
N GLY A 335 35.24 42.17 25.89
CA GLY A 335 36.66 41.86 26.01
C GLY A 335 36.79 40.41 26.45
N ILE A 336 37.33 39.58 25.57
CA ILE A 336 37.87 38.26 25.92
C ILE A 336 39.13 38.55 26.74
N ASN A 337 39.03 38.47 28.06
CA ASN A 337 40.22 38.30 28.89
C ASN A 337 40.49 36.80 29.01
N SER A 338 41.51 36.37 28.27
CA SER A 338 42.26 35.15 28.52
C SER A 338 43.09 35.32 29.79
N VAL A 339 42.80 34.54 30.84
CA VAL A 339 43.73 33.75 31.68
C VAL A 339 42.91 32.66 32.37
#